data_AF-A0A7V6DPF2-F1
#
_entry.id   AF-A0A7V6DPF2-F1
#
_cell.length_a   1.000
_cell.length_b   1.000
_cell.length_c   1.000
_cell.angle_alpha   90.00
_cell.angle_beta   90.00
_cell.angle_gamma   90.00
#
_symmetry.space_group_name_H-M   'P 1'
#
loop_
_entity.id
_entity.type
_entity.pdbx_description
1 polymer ?
#
loop_
_entity_poly.entity_id
_entity_poly.type
_entity_poly.pdbx_seq_one_letter_code
_entity_poly.pdbx_strand_id
1 'polypeptide(L)'
;MQVQTLARPSLRSITGCLILGLLIKIALSTALLAPSGWLKWAGPRASEAATSGAAPESATNHRLPRLLALVEKERQTLLAREAAAAAKEEQLRRIKQDVEGRLKELQALQSRLMETLEEEKRIKGEHNRHLVATLQAMSPDRAGKLLEQMDEEEAVRLLRRLPGKEAGAILSLLTPDKAARLSHRFLQ
;
A
#
# COMPACT_ATOMS: atom_id res chain seq x y z
N MET A 1 32.81 -5.29 9.12
CA MET A 1 31.48 -5.57 9.69
C MET A 1 30.56 -6.00 8.56
N GLN A 2 29.98 -7.19 8.67
CA GLN A 2 29.30 -7.89 7.59
C GLN A 2 27.91 -7.33 7.28
N VAL A 3 27.63 -7.33 5.99
CA VAL A 3 26.39 -6.94 5.30
C VAL A 3 25.24 -7.85 5.73
N GLN A 4 24.11 -7.28 6.18
CA GLN A 4 22.84 -8.00 6.28
C GLN A 4 21.95 -7.63 5.10
N THR A 5 21.86 -8.57 4.16
CA THR A 5 20.92 -8.62 3.06
C THR A 5 19.53 -8.98 3.60
N LEU A 6 18.58 -8.04 3.53
CA LEU A 6 17.18 -8.30 3.84
C LEU A 6 16.58 -9.22 2.77
N ALA A 7 16.46 -10.50 3.11
CA ALA A 7 15.78 -11.51 2.31
C ALA A 7 14.28 -11.16 2.21
N ARG A 8 13.79 -10.92 0.98
CA ARG A 8 12.37 -10.76 0.67
C ARG A 8 11.64 -12.08 1.00
N PRO A 9 10.66 -12.11 1.92
CA PRO A 9 9.89 -13.31 2.17
C PRO A 9 9.00 -13.60 0.96
N SER A 10 9.13 -14.82 0.40
CA SER A 10 8.37 -15.23 -0.77
C SER A 10 6.86 -15.24 -0.48
N LEU A 11 6.07 -14.74 -1.44
CA LEU A 11 4.61 -14.55 -1.37
C LEU A 11 3.84 -15.83 -0.94
N ARG A 12 4.46 -17.01 -1.13
CA ARG A 12 3.95 -18.33 -0.71
C ARG A 12 3.95 -18.54 0.80
N SER A 13 4.85 -17.89 1.54
CA SER A 13 4.93 -17.99 3.00
C SER A 13 3.85 -17.16 3.69
N ILE A 14 3.45 -16.03 3.09
CA ILE A 14 2.43 -15.13 3.64
C ILE A 14 1.03 -15.74 3.49
N THR A 15 0.73 -16.33 2.33
CA THR A 15 -0.54 -17.03 2.10
C THR A 15 -0.66 -18.29 2.96
N GLY A 16 0.44 -19.01 3.20
CA GLY A 16 0.47 -20.14 4.13
C GLY A 16 0.14 -19.75 5.57
N CYS A 17 0.66 -18.61 6.05
CA CYS A 17 0.40 -18.13 7.41
C CYS A 17 -1.06 -17.65 7.60
N LEU A 18 -1.67 -17.07 6.56
CA LEU A 18 -3.08 -16.65 6.56
C LEU A 18 -4.04 -17.85 6.61
N ILE A 19 -3.77 -18.90 5.83
CA ILE A 19 -4.60 -20.12 5.81
C ILE A 19 -4.50 -20.86 7.15
N LEU A 20 -3.29 -20.96 7.72
CA LEU A 20 -3.08 -21.60 9.02
C LEU A 20 -3.81 -20.84 10.14
N GLY A 21 -3.78 -19.51 10.12
CA GLY A 21 -4.52 -18.67 11.07
C GLY A 21 -6.05 -18.82 10.97
N LEU A 22 -6.57 -19.00 9.76
CA LEU A 22 -8.00 -19.25 9.54
C LEU A 22 -8.44 -20.62 10.09
N LEU A 23 -7.63 -21.65 9.86
CA LEU A 23 -7.91 -23.01 10.36
C LEU A 23 -7.87 -23.10 11.89
N ILE A 24 -6.95 -22.37 12.54
CA ILE A 24 -6.88 -22.28 14.00
C ILE A 24 -8.15 -21.63 14.58
N LYS A 25 -8.67 -20.56 13.94
CA LYS A 25 -9.93 -19.91 14.38
C LYS A 25 -11.15 -20.81 14.23
N ILE A 26 -11.22 -21.59 13.15
CA ILE A 26 -12.32 -22.54 12.92
C ILE A 26 -12.27 -23.67 13.97
N ALA A 27 -11.09 -24.20 14.28
CA ALA A 27 -10.90 -25.19 15.35
C ALA A 27 -11.23 -24.65 16.75
N LEU A 28 -10.91 -23.38 17.03
CA LEU A 28 -11.27 -22.74 18.31
C LEU A 28 -12.78 -22.50 18.44
N SER A 29 -13.47 -22.24 17.32
CA SER A 29 -14.92 -22.04 17.28
C SER A 29 -15.72 -23.34 17.40
N THR A 30 -15.19 -24.48 16.92
CA THR A 30 -15.86 -25.79 17.04
C THR A 30 -15.67 -26.43 18.42
N ALA A 31 -14.60 -26.06 19.14
CA ALA A 31 -14.38 -26.51 20.52
C ALA A 31 -15.32 -25.84 21.55
N LEU A 32 -15.88 -24.67 21.25
CA LEU A 32 -16.82 -23.96 22.13
C LEU A 32 -18.28 -24.42 21.97
N LEU A 33 -18.57 -25.30 21.01
CA LEU A 33 -19.90 -25.86 20.77
C LEU A 33 -19.91 -27.40 20.90
N ALA A 34 -19.13 -27.94 21.83
CA ALA A 34 -19.27 -29.31 22.30
C ALA A 34 -20.16 -29.31 23.56
N PRO A 35 -21.39 -29.86 23.52
CA PRO A 35 -22.23 -29.98 24.70
C PRO A 35 -21.75 -31.16 25.53
N SER A 36 -20.75 -30.94 26.38
CA SER A 36 -20.38 -31.89 27.43
C SER A 36 -21.41 -31.81 28.55
N GLY A 37 -22.26 -32.83 28.62
CA GLY A 37 -23.33 -32.92 29.60
C GLY A 37 -22.81 -32.95 31.03
N TRP A 38 -23.42 -32.13 31.89
CA TRP A 38 -23.77 -32.45 33.27
C TRP A 38 -24.56 -31.29 33.87
N LEU A 39 -25.87 -31.43 33.98
CA LEU A 39 -26.56 -31.14 35.24
C LEU A 39 -27.83 -32.00 35.23
N LYS A 40 -27.81 -33.05 36.06
CA LYS A 40 -29.01 -33.82 36.40
C LYS A 40 -29.97 -32.84 37.06
N TRP A 41 -30.97 -32.41 36.31
CA TRP A 41 -32.03 -31.58 36.82
C TRP A 41 -32.84 -32.38 37.84
N ALA A 42 -32.62 -32.07 39.12
CA ALA A 42 -33.44 -32.53 40.22
C ALA A 42 -34.37 -31.37 40.62
N GLY A 43 -35.67 -31.51 40.31
CA GLY A 43 -36.77 -30.77 40.92
C GLY A 43 -37.58 -29.85 39.98
N PRO A 44 -38.90 -29.69 40.19
CA PRO A 44 -39.60 -29.86 41.47
C PRO A 44 -40.62 -31.01 41.48
N ARG A 45 -40.72 -31.66 42.65
CA ARG A 45 -41.88 -32.49 43.02
C ARG A 45 -43.11 -31.60 43.08
N ALA A 46 -44.20 -32.10 42.52
CA ALA A 46 -45.52 -31.59 42.82
C ALA A 46 -45.92 -31.95 44.25
N SER A 47 -46.51 -30.95 44.90
CA SER A 47 -47.47 -31.01 46.01
C SER A 47 -46.99 -30.97 47.46
N GLU A 48 -47.85 -30.29 48.23
CA GLU A 48 -47.95 -30.17 49.69
C GLU A 48 -47.05 -29.16 50.40
N ALA A 49 -47.40 -27.88 50.22
CA ALA A 49 -47.71 -27.03 51.37
C ALA A 49 -48.63 -25.89 50.92
N ALA A 50 -49.94 -26.14 50.97
CA ALA A 50 -50.89 -25.07 51.21
C ALA A 50 -50.58 -24.49 52.60
N THR A 51 -49.81 -23.41 52.63
CA THR A 51 -49.99 -22.39 53.66
C THR A 51 -50.49 -21.16 52.93
N SER A 52 -51.80 -20.97 53.02
CA SER A 52 -52.47 -19.68 52.87
C SER A 52 -51.81 -18.70 53.85
N GLY A 53 -50.73 -18.07 53.40
CA GLY A 53 -50.16 -16.88 54.01
C GLY A 53 -50.36 -15.74 53.04
N ALA A 54 -51.39 -14.94 53.27
CA ALA A 54 -51.66 -13.72 52.54
C ALA A 54 -50.38 -12.88 52.40
N ALA A 55 -49.86 -12.78 51.17
CA ALA A 55 -48.91 -11.75 50.78
C ALA A 55 -49.72 -10.58 50.18
N PRO A 56 -49.37 -9.33 50.48
CA PRO A 56 -50.25 -8.20 50.26
C PRO A 56 -50.41 -7.93 48.77
N GLU A 57 -51.64 -7.68 48.31
CA GLU A 57 -51.97 -7.22 46.96
C GLU A 57 -51.20 -5.94 46.54
N SER A 58 -50.61 -5.24 47.50
CA SER A 58 -49.69 -4.11 47.31
C SER A 58 -48.40 -4.48 46.56
N ALA A 59 -47.92 -5.73 46.61
CA ALA A 59 -46.66 -6.13 45.96
C ALA A 59 -46.78 -6.21 44.42
N THR A 60 -47.97 -6.50 43.89
CA THR A 60 -48.27 -6.60 42.46
C THR A 60 -48.47 -5.21 41.83
N ASN A 61 -49.12 -4.30 42.58
CA ASN A 61 -49.36 -2.92 42.14
C ASN A 61 -48.07 -2.09 41.96
N HIS A 62 -47.00 -2.38 42.70
CA HIS A 62 -45.69 -1.72 42.52
C HIS A 62 -44.76 -2.40 41.49
N ARG A 63 -45.08 -3.63 41.04
CA ARG A 63 -44.27 -4.36 40.04
C ARG A 63 -44.50 -3.86 38.61
N LEU A 64 -45.74 -3.63 38.21
CA LEU A 64 -46.08 -3.11 36.88
C LEU A 64 -45.39 -1.78 36.53
N PRO A 65 -45.45 -0.72 37.36
CA PRO A 65 -44.75 0.53 37.07
C PRO A 65 -43.22 0.36 37.03
N ARG A 66 -42.66 -0.56 37.82
CA ARG A 66 -41.23 -0.87 37.80
C ARG A 66 -40.80 -1.56 36.51
N LEU A 67 -41.61 -2.47 35.97
CA LEU A 67 -41.36 -3.12 34.68
C LEU A 67 -41.45 -2.14 33.51
N LEU A 68 -42.45 -1.26 33.51
CA LEU A 68 -42.58 -0.19 32.51
C LEU A 68 -41.36 0.73 32.50
N ALA A 69 -40.88 1.16 33.68
CA ALA A 69 -39.68 1.99 33.80
C ALA A 69 -38.42 1.28 33.28
N LEU A 70 -38.29 -0.04 33.46
CA LEU A 70 -37.18 -0.82 32.90
C LEU A 70 -37.25 -0.89 31.37
N VAL A 71 -38.43 -1.15 30.81
CA VAL A 71 -38.65 -1.19 29.35
C VAL A 71 -38.38 0.18 28.71
N GLU A 72 -38.85 1.26 29.33
CA GLU A 72 -38.58 2.63 28.86
C GLU A 72 -37.09 2.95 28.89
N LYS A 73 -36.39 2.56 29.96
CA LYS A 73 -34.94 2.71 30.07
C LYS A 73 -34.22 1.92 28.97
N GLU A 74 -34.59 0.67 28.75
CA GLU A 74 -34.00 -0.15 27.67
C GLU A 74 -34.24 0.49 26.29
N ARG A 75 -35.46 0.95 26.02
CA ARG A 75 -35.80 1.66 24.79
C ARG A 75 -34.93 2.91 24.60
N GLN A 76 -34.74 3.71 25.64
CA GLN A 76 -33.85 4.88 25.57
C GLN A 76 -32.40 4.47 25.28
N THR A 77 -31.91 3.38 25.88
CA THR A 77 -30.55 2.89 25.59
C THR A 77 -30.39 2.41 24.16
N LEU A 78 -31.41 1.75 23.59
CA LEU A 78 -31.40 1.31 22.20
C LEU A 78 -31.41 2.50 21.25
N LEU A 79 -32.29 3.47 21.46
CA LEU A 79 -32.34 4.70 20.65
C LEU A 79 -31.01 5.47 20.69
N ALA A 80 -30.37 5.55 21.86
CA ALA A 80 -29.05 6.19 21.98
C ALA A 80 -27.96 5.43 21.20
N ARG A 81 -28.00 4.09 21.22
CA ARG A 81 -27.08 3.24 20.44
C ARG A 81 -27.31 3.37 18.94
N GLU A 82 -28.56 3.38 18.50
CA GLU A 82 -28.94 3.58 17.10
C GLU A 82 -28.49 4.94 16.59
N ALA A 83 -28.73 6.01 17.35
CA ALA A 83 -28.26 7.35 17.00
C ALA A 83 -26.73 7.42 16.92
N ALA A 84 -26.02 6.78 17.87
CA ALA A 84 -24.57 6.72 17.85
C ALA A 84 -24.01 5.90 16.68
N ALA A 85 -24.69 4.82 16.28
CA ALA A 85 -24.34 4.02 15.12
C ALA A 85 -24.54 4.81 13.82
N ALA A 86 -25.70 5.45 13.66
CA ALA A 86 -26.00 6.29 12.50
C ALA A 86 -25.00 7.45 12.34
N ALA A 87 -24.59 8.09 13.44
CA ALA A 87 -23.56 9.13 13.41
C ALA A 87 -22.20 8.60 12.91
N LYS A 88 -21.80 7.40 13.37
CA LYS A 88 -20.56 6.75 12.91
C LYS A 88 -20.64 6.34 11.45
N GLU A 89 -21.77 5.84 10.99
CA GLU A 89 -21.98 5.46 9.59
C GLU A 89 -21.84 6.67 8.65
N GLU A 90 -22.43 7.81 9.02
CA GLU A 90 -22.28 9.04 8.24
C GLU A 90 -20.84 9.55 8.25
N GLN A 91 -20.15 9.50 9.40
CA GLN A 91 -18.72 9.83 9.46
C GLN A 91 -17.87 8.92 8.57
N LEU A 92 -18.10 7.60 8.63
CA LEU A 92 -17.41 6.64 7.78
C LEU A 92 -17.70 6.88 6.30
N ARG A 93 -18.93 7.25 5.94
CA ARG A 93 -19.30 7.58 4.55
C ARG A 93 -18.53 8.79 4.05
N ARG A 94 -18.43 9.85 4.85
CA ARG A 94 -17.64 11.05 4.50
C ARG A 94 -16.16 10.73 4.34
N ILE A 95 -15.58 10.00 5.28
CA ILE A 95 -14.17 9.58 5.19
C ILE A 95 -13.93 8.73 3.94
N LYS A 96 -14.84 7.80 3.60
CA LYS A 96 -14.74 7.00 2.38
C LYS A 96 -14.75 7.89 1.13
N GLN A 97 -15.67 8.85 1.06
CA GLN A 97 -15.75 9.79 -0.07
C GLN A 97 -14.48 10.64 -0.19
N ASP A 98 -13.94 11.13 0.92
CA ASP A 98 -12.70 11.90 0.94
C ASP A 98 -11.50 11.06 0.49
N VAL A 99 -11.41 9.80 0.95
CA VAL A 99 -10.34 8.87 0.55
C VAL A 99 -10.44 8.53 -0.94
N GLU A 100 -11.65 8.24 -1.45
CA GLU A 100 -11.88 7.98 -2.86
C GLU A 100 -11.54 9.20 -3.74
N GLY A 101 -11.86 10.41 -3.27
CA GLY A 101 -11.49 11.66 -3.93
C GLY A 101 -9.98 11.83 -4.02
N ARG A 102 -9.27 11.70 -2.89
CA ARG A 102 -7.81 11.78 -2.84
C ARG A 102 -7.13 10.71 -3.69
N LEU A 103 -7.69 9.50 -3.74
CA LEU A 103 -7.14 8.42 -4.55
C LEU A 103 -7.24 8.73 -6.05
N LYS A 104 -8.37 9.30 -6.50
CA LYS A 104 -8.54 9.76 -7.89
C LYS A 104 -7.57 10.91 -8.23
N GLU A 105 -7.39 11.86 -7.32
CA GLU A 105 -6.43 12.96 -7.50
C GLU A 105 -4.99 12.44 -7.63
N LEU A 106 -4.59 11.51 -6.75
CA LEU A 106 -3.26 10.89 -6.81
C LEU A 106 -3.05 10.11 -8.10
N GLN A 107 -4.05 9.36 -8.57
CA GLN A 107 -3.98 8.65 -9.84
C GLN A 107 -3.85 9.62 -11.02
N ALA A 108 -4.60 10.72 -11.03
CA ALA A 108 -4.51 11.74 -12.07
C ALA A 108 -3.15 12.47 -12.05
N LEU A 109 -2.58 12.74 -10.87
CA LEU A 109 -1.25 13.30 -10.75
C LEU A 109 -0.18 12.32 -11.23
N GLN A 110 -0.30 11.04 -10.87
CA GLN A 110 0.61 10.00 -11.33
C GLN A 110 0.59 9.88 -12.86
N SER A 111 -0.58 9.87 -13.49
CA SER A 111 -0.67 9.77 -14.96
C SER A 111 -0.03 10.97 -15.64
N ARG A 112 -0.30 12.19 -15.17
CA ARG A 112 0.32 13.42 -15.69
C ARG A 112 1.84 13.42 -15.54
N LEU A 113 2.35 12.92 -14.41
CA LEU A 113 3.79 12.77 -14.20
C LEU A 113 4.41 11.76 -15.16
N MET A 114 3.73 10.63 -15.40
CA MET A 114 4.20 9.63 -16.37
C MET A 114 4.20 10.20 -17.79
N GLU A 115 3.14 10.88 -18.22
CA GLU A 115 3.07 11.55 -19.52
C GLU A 115 4.19 12.58 -19.69
N THR A 116 4.44 13.41 -18.67
CA THR A 116 5.51 14.42 -18.71
C THR A 116 6.89 13.75 -18.81
N LEU A 117 7.11 12.66 -18.07
CA LEU A 117 8.36 11.90 -18.13
C LEU A 117 8.56 11.22 -19.49
N GLU A 118 7.50 10.71 -20.10
CA GLU A 118 7.56 10.12 -21.44
C GLU A 118 7.87 11.17 -22.50
N GLU A 119 7.22 12.33 -22.42
CA GLU A 119 7.48 13.44 -23.33
C GLU A 119 8.92 13.97 -23.19
N GLU A 120 9.40 14.14 -21.95
CA GLU A 120 10.81 14.49 -21.72
C GLU A 120 11.77 13.46 -22.31
N LYS A 121 11.48 12.16 -22.13
CA LYS A 121 12.31 11.08 -22.71
C LYS A 121 12.27 11.12 -24.23
N ARG A 122 11.12 11.41 -24.83
CA ARG A 122 10.95 11.55 -26.28
C ARG A 122 11.79 12.71 -26.81
N ILE A 123 11.66 13.90 -26.23
CA ILE A 123 12.43 15.09 -26.60
C ILE A 123 13.93 14.85 -26.42
N LYS A 124 14.36 14.31 -25.27
CA LYS A 124 15.77 13.97 -25.02
C LYS A 124 16.29 12.93 -26.02
N GLY A 125 15.46 11.95 -26.37
CA GLY A 125 15.76 10.94 -27.38
C GLY A 125 15.93 11.54 -28.78
N GLU A 126 15.04 12.44 -29.19
CA GLU A 126 15.12 13.15 -30.47
C GLU A 126 16.33 14.07 -30.53
N HIS A 127 16.61 14.83 -29.47
CA HIS A 127 17.80 15.66 -29.38
C HIS A 127 19.09 14.83 -29.45
N ASN A 128 19.13 13.68 -28.76
CA ASN A 128 20.27 12.76 -28.83
C ASN A 128 20.45 12.20 -30.25
N ARG A 129 19.37 11.79 -30.93
CA ARG A 129 19.44 11.33 -32.33
C ARG A 129 19.94 12.41 -33.26
N HIS A 130 19.45 13.64 -33.10
CA HIS A 130 19.88 14.77 -33.91
C HIS A 130 21.36 15.06 -33.72
N LEU A 131 21.84 15.11 -32.47
CA LEU A 131 23.24 15.34 -32.15
C LEU A 131 24.15 14.27 -32.74
N VAL A 132 23.78 12.99 -32.60
CA VAL A 132 24.53 11.86 -33.20
C VAL A 132 24.56 12.00 -34.72
N ALA A 133 23.42 12.28 -35.36
CA ALA A 133 23.34 12.45 -36.80
C ALA A 133 24.20 13.63 -37.31
N THR A 134 24.23 14.75 -36.58
CA THR A 134 25.07 15.91 -36.92
C THR A 134 26.55 15.57 -36.83
N LEU A 135 26.96 14.87 -35.77
CA LEU A 135 28.36 14.45 -35.60
C LEU A 135 28.76 13.39 -36.64
N GLN A 136 27.84 12.52 -37.03
CA GLN A 136 28.02 11.52 -38.09
C GLN A 136 28.16 12.13 -39.48
N ALA A 137 27.36 13.16 -39.77
CA ALA A 137 27.47 13.92 -41.02
C ALA A 137 28.76 14.76 -41.07
N MET A 138 29.37 15.05 -39.92
CA MET A 138 30.67 15.70 -39.82
C MET A 138 31.80 14.68 -40.04
N SER A 139 32.87 15.11 -40.69
CA SER A 139 34.04 14.23 -40.88
C SER A 139 34.75 13.99 -39.54
N PRO A 140 35.31 12.78 -39.31
CA PRO A 140 35.98 12.43 -38.05
C PRO A 140 37.15 13.35 -37.73
N ASP A 141 37.85 13.89 -38.74
CA ASP A 141 38.90 14.91 -38.56
C ASP A 141 38.39 16.22 -37.96
N ARG A 142 37.21 16.68 -38.39
CA ARG A 142 36.59 17.89 -37.83
C ARG A 142 36.05 17.63 -36.43
N ALA A 143 35.46 16.46 -36.20
CA ALA A 143 35.01 16.04 -34.88
C ALA A 143 36.18 15.93 -33.88
N GLY A 144 37.30 15.33 -34.29
CA GLY A 144 38.52 15.23 -33.48
C GLY A 144 39.06 16.60 -33.09
N LYS A 145 39.19 17.53 -34.05
CA LYS A 145 39.62 18.91 -33.76
C LYS A 145 38.71 19.64 -32.77
N LEU A 146 37.39 19.43 -32.88
CA LEU A 146 36.41 19.99 -31.94
C LEU A 146 36.61 19.42 -30.53
N LEU A 147 36.74 18.09 -30.41
CA LEU A 147 36.96 17.39 -29.15
C LEU A 147 38.32 17.72 -28.51
N GLU A 148 39.34 18.03 -29.32
CA GLU A 148 40.65 18.48 -28.84
C GLU A 148 40.56 19.85 -28.15
N GLN A 149 39.64 20.72 -28.56
CA GLN A 149 39.44 22.05 -27.96
C GLN A 149 38.40 22.07 -26.83
N MET A 150 37.57 21.03 -26.72
CA MET A 150 36.51 20.92 -25.73
C MET A 150 37.03 20.35 -24.39
N ASP A 151 36.30 20.65 -23.31
CA ASP A 151 36.54 20.08 -21.98
C ASP A 151 36.36 18.55 -21.99
N GLU A 152 37.16 17.86 -21.17
CA GLU A 152 37.16 16.41 -21.11
C GLU A 152 35.80 15.81 -20.71
N GLU A 153 35.06 16.46 -19.82
CA GLU A 153 33.77 15.94 -19.39
C GLU A 153 32.71 16.02 -20.49
N GLU A 154 32.68 17.13 -21.22
CA GLU A 154 31.78 17.31 -22.34
C GLU A 154 32.14 16.40 -23.50
N ALA A 155 33.44 16.22 -23.76
CA ALA A 155 33.97 15.26 -24.73
C ALA A 155 33.52 13.84 -24.44
N VAL A 156 33.66 13.36 -23.21
CA VAL A 156 33.19 12.02 -22.82
C VAL A 156 31.67 11.91 -22.95
N ARG A 157 30.90 12.94 -22.55
CA ARG A 157 29.44 12.95 -22.68
C ARG A 157 28.98 12.84 -24.14
N LEU A 158 29.70 13.47 -25.07
CA LEU A 158 29.44 13.40 -26.51
C LEU A 158 29.87 12.06 -27.11
N LEU A 159 31.07 11.58 -26.80
CA LEU A 159 31.59 10.29 -27.28
C LEU A 159 30.72 9.11 -26.83
N ARG A 160 30.12 9.16 -25.64
CA ARG A 160 29.18 8.14 -25.14
C ARG A 160 27.88 8.03 -25.92
N ARG A 161 27.52 9.08 -26.67
CA ARG A 161 26.30 9.10 -27.49
C ARG A 161 26.56 8.55 -28.89
N LEU A 162 27.81 8.48 -29.33
CA LEU A 162 28.22 7.98 -30.65
C LEU A 162 28.36 6.46 -30.67
N PRO A 163 28.12 5.81 -31.84
CA PRO A 163 28.45 4.40 -32.00
C PRO A 163 29.97 4.18 -31.90
N GLY A 164 30.37 3.05 -31.33
CA GLY A 164 31.78 2.78 -30.97
C GLY A 164 32.78 2.87 -32.12
N LYS A 165 32.35 2.61 -33.36
CA LYS A 165 33.21 2.73 -34.56
C LYS A 165 33.63 4.18 -34.82
N GLU A 166 32.69 5.12 -34.73
CA GLU A 166 32.94 6.55 -34.95
C GLU A 166 33.67 7.16 -33.77
N ALA A 167 33.28 6.80 -32.55
CA ALA A 167 33.99 7.21 -31.34
C ALA A 167 35.46 6.75 -31.38
N GLY A 168 35.73 5.52 -31.80
CA GLY A 168 37.10 4.99 -31.95
C GLY A 168 37.89 5.72 -33.05
N ALA A 169 37.26 5.99 -34.20
CA ALA A 169 37.89 6.75 -35.28
C ALA A 169 38.26 8.17 -34.81
N ILE A 170 37.39 8.82 -34.06
CA ILE A 170 37.66 10.15 -33.50
C ILE A 170 38.77 10.11 -32.44
N LEU A 171 38.77 9.13 -31.53
CA LEU A 171 39.83 8.96 -30.52
C LEU A 171 41.21 8.76 -31.15
N SER A 172 41.30 8.08 -32.32
CA SER A 172 42.56 7.90 -33.04
C SER A 172 43.15 9.18 -33.66
N LEU A 173 42.34 10.25 -33.77
CA LEU A 173 42.74 11.54 -34.34
C LEU A 173 43.12 12.57 -33.27
N LEU A 174 42.95 12.24 -32.00
CA LEU A 174 43.33 13.08 -30.86
C LEU A 174 44.79 12.87 -30.48
N THR A 175 45.33 13.78 -29.67
CA THR A 175 46.66 13.59 -29.08
C THR A 175 46.68 12.37 -28.15
N PRO A 176 47.78 11.58 -28.10
CA PRO A 176 47.84 10.33 -27.33
C PRO A 176 47.48 10.51 -25.85
N ASP A 177 47.91 11.62 -25.28
CA ASP A 177 47.69 12.00 -23.88
C ASP A 177 46.20 12.31 -23.60
N LYS A 178 45.55 13.09 -24.48
CA LYS A 178 44.12 13.39 -24.37
C LYS A 178 43.25 12.16 -24.65
N ALA A 179 43.61 11.36 -25.66
CA ALA A 179 42.91 10.11 -25.97
C ALA A 179 42.93 9.13 -24.79
N ALA A 180 44.06 8.98 -24.08
CA ALA A 180 44.17 8.14 -22.90
C ALA A 180 43.28 8.64 -21.76
N ARG A 181 43.27 9.96 -21.48
CA ARG A 181 42.40 10.54 -20.44
C ARG A 181 40.91 10.35 -20.75
N LEU A 182 40.50 10.64 -21.97
CA LEU A 182 39.11 10.44 -22.40
C LEU A 182 38.72 8.97 -22.36
N SER A 183 39.59 8.06 -22.82
CA SER A 183 39.33 6.61 -22.78
C SER A 183 39.20 6.09 -21.35
N HIS A 184 40.03 6.58 -20.43
CA HIS A 184 39.92 6.20 -19.02
C HIS A 184 38.56 6.66 -18.43
N ARG A 185 38.17 7.92 -18.64
CA ARG A 185 36.89 8.44 -18.17
C ARG A 185 35.70 7.80 -18.88
N PHE A 186 35.87 7.36 -20.13
CA PHE A 186 34.83 6.68 -20.88
C PHE A 186 34.43 5.34 -20.24
N LEU A 187 35.39 4.62 -19.65
CA LEU A 187 35.21 3.30 -19.02
C LEU A 187 34.70 3.33 -17.57
N GLN A 188 34.73 4.48 -16.90
CA GLN A 188 34.26 4.66 -15.51
C GLN A 188 32.76 5.01 -15.45
#